data_AF-A0A7C2R939-F1
#
_entry.id   AF-A0A7C2R939-F1
#
_cell.length_a   1.000
_cell.length_b   1.000
_cell.length_c   1.000
_cell.angle_alpha   90.00
_cell.angle_beta   90.00
_cell.angle_gamma   90.00
#
_symmetry.space_group_name_H-M   'P 1'
#
loop_
_entity.id
_entity.type
_entity.pdbx_description
1 polymer ?
#
loop_
_entity_poly.entity_id
_entity_poly.type
_entity_poly.pdbx_seq_one_letter_code
_entity_poly.pdbx_strand_id
1 'polypeptide(L)'
;MPLTDTAIRKAKPGASTIKLSDGGGLQLHVHPNGSKYWRLAYRYDGKQKSLSFGVYPEVCLAEARKRREAARALLREGKDPMVERRVEKLARAIAAGNTFAAVADELLAKMTREGRAETTLRACPEGS
;
A
#
# COMPACT_ATOMS: atom_id res chain seq x y z
N MET A 1 -17.19 10.48 -20.22
CA MET A 1 -16.44 11.74 -20.27
C MET A 1 -15.27 11.63 -19.30
N PRO A 2 -14.06 12.06 -19.67
CA PRO A 2 -12.93 12.10 -18.74
C PRO A 2 -13.17 13.17 -17.66
N LEU A 3 -12.74 12.89 -16.43
CA LEU A 3 -12.75 13.88 -15.36
C LEU A 3 -11.62 14.88 -15.54
N THR A 4 -11.86 16.10 -15.06
CA THR A 4 -10.86 17.16 -14.94
C THR A 4 -10.64 17.48 -13.47
N ASP A 5 -9.44 17.95 -13.12
CA ASP A 5 -9.11 18.32 -11.73
C ASP A 5 -10.06 19.41 -11.21
N THR A 6 -10.43 20.36 -12.06
CA THR A 6 -11.42 21.40 -11.76
C THR A 6 -12.79 20.82 -11.43
N ALA A 7 -13.27 19.82 -12.18
CA ALA A 7 -14.55 19.16 -11.91
C ALA A 7 -14.50 18.40 -10.57
N ILE A 8 -13.38 17.75 -10.27
CA ILE A 8 -13.18 17.01 -9.01
C ILE A 8 -13.17 17.97 -7.82
N ARG A 9 -12.48 19.11 -7.91
CA ARG A 9 -12.47 20.13 -6.86
C ARG A 9 -13.86 20.72 -6.62
N LYS A 10 -14.58 21.03 -7.69
CA LYS A 10 -15.95 21.58 -7.65
C LYS A 10 -17.00 20.56 -7.21
N ALA A 11 -16.70 19.26 -7.25
CA ALA A 11 -17.62 18.23 -6.81
C ALA A 11 -17.93 18.40 -5.31
N LYS A 12 -19.18 18.76 -5.03
CA LYS A 12 -19.72 18.90 -3.67
C LYS A 12 -20.28 17.56 -3.19
N PRO A 13 -20.16 17.25 -1.90
CA PRO A 13 -20.86 16.11 -1.31
C PRO A 13 -22.37 16.31 -1.44
N GLY A 14 -23.09 15.25 -1.81
CA GLY A 14 -24.55 15.21 -1.82
C GLY A 14 -25.11 14.47 -0.60
N ALA A 15 -26.43 14.28 -0.56
CA ALA A 15 -27.09 13.47 0.46
C ALA A 15 -26.67 11.97 0.43
N SER A 16 -26.13 11.51 -0.69
CA SER A 16 -25.62 10.15 -0.88
C SER A 16 -24.31 10.15 -1.66
N THR A 17 -23.61 9.01 -1.70
CA THR A 17 -22.32 8.89 -2.40
C THR A 17 -22.48 9.08 -3.90
N ILE A 18 -21.84 10.12 -4.44
CA ILE A 18 -21.84 10.44 -5.87
C ILE A 18 -20.68 9.73 -6.54
N LYS A 19 -20.95 9.07 -7.67
CA LYS A 19 -19.95 8.38 -8.48
C LYS A 19 -19.66 9.21 -9.74
N LEU A 20 -18.44 9.72 -9.84
CA LEU A 20 -17.95 10.45 -11.00
C LEU A 20 -17.02 9.53 -11.81
N SER A 21 -17.32 9.28 -13.08
CA SER A 21 -16.54 8.37 -13.92
C SER A 21 -15.49 9.12 -14.73
N ASP A 22 -14.23 8.66 -14.70
CA ASP A 22 -13.13 9.16 -15.55
C ASP A 22 -12.97 8.35 -16.85
N GLY A 23 -13.63 7.19 -16.94
CA GLY A 23 -13.47 6.25 -18.05
C GLY A 23 -12.43 5.15 -17.78
N GLY A 24 -12.50 4.07 -18.56
CA GLY A 24 -11.66 2.88 -18.36
C GLY A 24 -11.90 2.19 -17.02
N GLY A 25 -13.10 2.33 -16.44
CA GLY A 25 -13.49 1.78 -15.14
C GLY A 25 -13.06 2.63 -13.93
N LEU A 26 -12.27 3.70 -14.11
CA LEU A 26 -11.85 4.57 -13.02
C LEU A 26 -12.99 5.52 -12.63
N GLN A 27 -13.24 5.61 -11.32
CA GLN A 27 -14.32 6.37 -10.72
C GLN A 27 -13.83 7.08 -9.47
N LEU A 28 -14.33 8.30 -9.23
CA LEU A 28 -14.22 9.02 -7.98
C LEU A 28 -15.53 8.90 -7.21
N HIS A 29 -15.47 8.38 -6.00
CA HIS A 29 -16.62 8.25 -5.11
C HIS A 29 -16.55 9.40 -4.10
N VAL A 30 -17.46 10.36 -4.24
CA VAL A 30 -17.59 11.52 -3.35
C VAL A 30 -18.64 11.17 -2.30
N HIS A 31 -18.20 10.96 -1.07
CA HIS A 31 -19.07 10.60 0.04
C HIS A 31 -19.74 11.84 0.65
N PRO A 32 -20.88 11.68 1.35
CA PRO A 32 -21.56 12.78 2.04
C PRO A 32 -20.68 13.51 3.07
N ASN A 33 -19.71 12.81 3.66
CA ASN A 33 -18.73 13.37 4.59
C ASN A 33 -17.65 14.25 3.90
N GLY A 34 -17.72 14.42 2.57
CA GLY A 34 -16.75 15.18 1.78
C GLY A 34 -15.50 14.40 1.37
N SER A 35 -15.30 13.18 1.87
CA SER A 35 -14.18 12.33 1.47
C SER A 35 -14.35 11.83 0.02
N LYS A 36 -13.24 11.82 -0.72
CA LYS A 36 -13.23 11.51 -2.15
C LYS A 36 -12.32 10.33 -2.40
N TYR A 37 -12.86 9.18 -2.79
CA TYR A 37 -12.10 7.94 -2.96
C TYR A 37 -11.97 7.55 -4.42
N TRP A 38 -10.75 7.24 -4.85
CA TRP A 38 -10.51 6.66 -6.15
C TRP A 38 -10.80 5.16 -6.12
N ARG A 39 -11.66 4.72 -7.04
CA ARG A 39 -11.98 3.30 -7.25
C ARG A 39 -11.90 2.92 -8.72
N LEU A 40 -11.38 1.74 -8.99
CA LEU A 40 -11.41 1.11 -10.30
C LEU A 40 -12.36 -0.08 -10.28
N ALA A 41 -13.43 0.01 -11.07
CA ALA A 41 -14.29 -1.13 -11.35
C ALA A 41 -13.68 -1.93 -12.51
N TYR A 42 -13.50 -3.24 -12.31
CA TYR A 42 -12.97 -4.14 -13.33
C TYR A 42 -13.66 -5.50 -13.25
N ARG A 43 -13.47 -6.32 -14.28
CA ARG A 43 -13.91 -7.71 -14.31
C ARG A 43 -12.68 -8.61 -14.41
N TYR A 44 -12.69 -9.67 -13.61
CA TYR A 44 -11.69 -10.71 -13.63
C TYR A 44 -12.40 -12.03 -13.36
N ASP A 45 -12.15 -13.03 -14.20
CA ASP A 45 -12.74 -14.38 -14.07
C ASP A 45 -14.27 -14.34 -13.95
N GLY A 46 -14.94 -13.60 -14.85
CA GLY A 46 -16.39 -13.43 -14.88
C GLY A 46 -16.99 -12.60 -13.73
N LYS A 47 -16.21 -12.26 -12.70
CA LYS A 47 -16.67 -11.54 -11.51
C LYS A 47 -16.34 -10.05 -11.59
N GLN A 48 -17.29 -9.22 -11.20
CA GLN A 48 -17.06 -7.79 -11.04
C GLN A 48 -16.34 -7.53 -9.71
N LYS A 49 -15.22 -6.83 -9.79
CA LYS A 49 -14.39 -6.45 -8.65
C LYS A 49 -14.15 -4.94 -8.65
N SER A 50 -13.80 -4.42 -7.48
CA SER A 50 -13.48 -3.00 -7.28
C SER A 50 -12.15 -2.89 -6.54
N LEU A 51 -11.22 -2.11 -7.09
CA LEU A 51 -9.94 -1.80 -6.46
C LEU A 51 -9.94 -0.36 -5.96
N SER A 52 -9.52 -0.13 -4.71
CA SER A 52 -9.32 1.23 -4.20
C SER A 52 -7.92 1.72 -4.56
N PHE A 53 -7.80 2.95 -5.03
CA PHE A 53 -6.50 3.59 -5.32
C PHE A 53 -6.08 4.62 -4.28
N GLY A 54 -6.96 5.02 -3.36
CA GLY A 54 -6.63 5.99 -2.31
C GLY A 54 -7.65 7.12 -2.25
N VAL A 55 -7.30 8.16 -1.50
CA VAL A 55 -8.15 9.33 -1.25
C VAL A 55 -7.61 10.53 -2.02
N TYR A 56 -8.48 11.38 -2.54
CA TYR A 56 -8.12 12.69 -3.07
C TYR A 56 -8.15 13.72 -1.92
N PRO A 57 -7.16 14.62 -1.77
CA PRO A 57 -6.13 14.98 -2.76
C PRO A 57 -4.81 14.22 -2.67
N GLU A 58 -4.62 13.31 -1.71
CA GLU A 58 -3.36 12.56 -1.54
C GLU A 58 -2.93 11.85 -2.84
N VAL A 59 -3.90 11.26 -3.54
CA VAL A 59 -3.72 10.70 -4.88
C VAL A 59 -4.38 11.64 -5.90
N CYS A 60 -3.55 12.25 -6.74
CA CYS A 60 -4.03 13.14 -7.80
C CYS A 60 -4.65 12.37 -8.97
N LEU A 61 -5.40 13.05 -9.84
CA LEU A 61 -6.03 12.43 -11.01
C LEU A 61 -5.00 11.75 -11.93
N ALA A 62 -3.85 12.38 -12.15
CA ALA A 62 -2.79 11.82 -13.00
C ALA A 62 -2.25 10.50 -12.41
N GLU A 63 -2.05 10.46 -11.10
CA GLU A 63 -1.58 9.26 -10.41
C GLU A 63 -2.65 8.16 -10.41
N ALA A 64 -3.92 8.50 -10.20
CA ALA A 64 -5.04 7.56 -10.32
C ALA A 64 -5.11 6.93 -11.72
N ARG A 65 -4.86 7.72 -12.78
CA ARG A 65 -4.77 7.20 -14.16
C ARG A 65 -3.55 6.31 -14.38
N LYS A 66 -2.38 6.64 -13.83
CA LYS A 66 -1.19 5.76 -13.87
C LYS A 66 -1.48 4.42 -13.19
N ARG A 67 -2.07 4.44 -11.98
CA ARG A 67 -2.46 3.24 -11.24
C ARG A 67 -3.51 2.40 -12.00
N ARG A 68 -4.44 3.06 -12.71
CA ARG A 68 -5.39 2.38 -13.61
C ARG A 68 -4.67 1.62 -14.72
N GLU A 69 -3.75 2.25 -15.44
CA GLU A 69 -3.03 1.58 -16.52
C GLU A 69 -2.18 0.42 -16.02
N ALA A 70 -1.52 0.56 -14.87
CA ALA A 70 -0.80 -0.54 -14.22
C ALA A 70 -1.72 -1.72 -13.88
N ALA A 71 -2.90 -1.45 -13.29
CA ALA A 71 -3.88 -2.50 -13.01
C ALA A 71 -4.42 -3.16 -14.29
N ARG A 72 -4.60 -2.40 -15.38
CA ARG A 72 -5.01 -2.96 -16.68
C ARG A 72 -3.92 -3.81 -17.31
N ALA A 73 -2.65 -3.47 -17.15
CA ALA A 73 -1.54 -4.31 -17.62
C ALA A 73 -1.56 -5.67 -16.90
N LEU A 74 -1.72 -5.68 -15.58
CA LEU A 74 -1.86 -6.93 -14.80
C LEU A 74 -3.07 -7.76 -15.25
N LEU A 75 -4.21 -7.13 -15.52
CA LEU A 75 -5.39 -7.84 -16.03
C LEU A 75 -5.16 -8.46 -17.41
N ARG A 76 -4.37 -7.83 -18.27
CA ARG A 76 -3.98 -8.41 -19.59
C ARG A 76 -3.07 -9.61 -19.44
N GLU A 77 -2.22 -9.62 -18.41
CA GLU A 77 -1.40 -10.77 -18.04
C GLU A 77 -2.19 -11.88 -17.34
N GLY A 78 -3.50 -11.70 -17.10
CA GLY A 78 -4.32 -12.65 -16.37
C GLY A 78 -4.04 -12.69 -14.87
N LYS A 79 -3.47 -11.62 -14.30
CA LYS A 79 -3.23 -11.49 -12.86
C LYS A 79 -4.30 -10.60 -12.22
N ASP A 80 -4.68 -10.92 -10.98
CA ASP A 80 -5.61 -10.11 -10.19
C ASP A 80 -4.87 -8.92 -9.51
N PRO A 81 -5.15 -7.66 -9.89
CA PRO A 81 -4.51 -6.49 -9.30
C PRO A 81 -4.76 -6.32 -7.80
N MET A 82 -5.85 -6.89 -7.26
CA MET A 82 -6.14 -6.83 -5.82
C MET A 82 -5.18 -7.71 -5.02
N VAL A 83 -4.81 -8.87 -5.57
CA VAL A 83 -3.86 -9.78 -4.95
C VAL A 83 -2.48 -9.15 -4.94
N GLU A 84 -2.03 -8.59 -6.06
CA GLU A 84 -0.72 -7.93 -6.11
C GLU A 84 -0.59 -6.75 -5.16
N ARG A 85 -1.62 -5.91 -5.03
CA ARG A 85 -1.60 -4.85 -4.00
C ARG A 85 -1.53 -5.39 -2.58
N ARG A 86 -2.13 -6.56 -2.31
CA ARG A 86 -2.06 -7.18 -0.99
C ARG A 86 -0.67 -7.75 -0.74
N VAL A 87 -0.08 -8.41 -1.73
CA VAL A 87 1.29 -8.94 -1.67
C VAL A 87 2.28 -7.80 -1.45
N GLU A 88 2.19 -6.70 -2.20
CA GLU A 88 3.06 -5.54 -2.03
C GLU A 88 2.92 -4.90 -0.64
N LYS A 89 1.69 -4.78 -0.12
CA LYS A 89 1.45 -4.27 1.24
C LYS A 89 2.07 -5.19 2.29
N LEU A 90 1.93 -6.51 2.14
CA LEU A 90 2.53 -7.49 3.03
C LEU A 90 4.06 -7.46 2.95
N ALA A 91 4.63 -7.38 1.75
CA ALA A 91 6.07 -7.25 1.55
C ALA A 91 6.62 -5.98 2.21
N ARG A 92 5.92 -4.84 2.09
CA ARG A 92 6.28 -3.60 2.80
C ARG A 92 6.17 -3.73 4.32
N ALA A 93 5.14 -4.41 4.82
CA ALA A 93 4.98 -4.65 6.26
C ALA A 93 6.08 -5.57 6.81
N ILE A 94 6.43 -6.63 6.07
CA ILE A 94 7.54 -7.53 6.41
C ILE A 94 8.87 -6.78 6.36
N ALA A 95 9.11 -5.96 5.33
CA ALA A 95 10.33 -5.15 5.24
C ALA A 95 10.43 -4.12 6.37
N ALA A 96 9.31 -3.52 6.79
CA ALA A 96 9.28 -2.61 7.94
C ALA A 96 9.52 -3.34 9.27
N GLY A 97 8.92 -4.53 9.44
CA GLY A 97 9.11 -5.37 10.63
C GLY A 97 10.50 -6.02 10.72
N ASN A 98 11.12 -6.31 9.58
CA ASN A 98 12.49 -6.85 9.48
C ASN A 98 13.54 -5.74 9.31
N THR A 99 13.25 -4.51 9.73
CA THR A 99 14.28 -3.49 9.78
C THR A 99 15.38 -3.99 10.71
N PHE A 100 16.64 -3.90 10.26
CA PHE A 100 17.84 -4.40 10.95
C PHE A 100 17.87 -4.02 12.44
N ALA A 101 17.31 -2.87 12.81
CA ALA A 101 17.13 -2.43 14.20
C ALA A 101 16.27 -3.40 15.03
N ALA A 102 15.12 -3.87 14.53
CA ALA A 102 14.26 -4.80 15.27
C ALA A 102 14.92 -6.17 15.48
N VAL A 103 15.65 -6.67 14.48
CA VAL A 103 16.44 -7.90 14.58
C VAL A 103 17.67 -7.72 15.48
N ALA A 104 18.31 -6.55 15.43
CA ALA A 104 19.44 -6.21 16.28
C ALA A 104 19.05 -6.06 17.76
N ASP A 105 17.90 -5.43 18.04
CA ASP A 105 17.36 -5.28 19.39
C ASP A 105 16.92 -6.64 19.97
N GLU A 106 16.29 -7.50 19.17
CA GLU A 106 15.97 -8.87 19.60
C GLU A 106 17.23 -9.71 19.86
N LEU A 107 18.27 -9.56 19.04
CA LEU A 107 19.55 -10.24 19.23
C LEU A 107 20.30 -9.71 20.48
N LEU A 108 20.33 -8.40 20.70
CA LEU A 108 20.90 -7.78 21.91
C LEU A 108 20.13 -8.18 23.18
N ALA A 109 18.81 -8.24 23.11
CA ALA A 109 17.97 -8.73 24.21
C ALA A 109 18.17 -10.23 24.46
N LYS A 110 18.42 -11.03 23.42
CA LYS A 110 18.77 -12.44 23.55
C LYS A 110 20.18 -12.63 24.14
N MET A 111 21.16 -11.83 23.72
CA MET A 111 22.54 -11.88 24.21
C MET A 111 22.65 -11.44 25.69
N THR A 112 21.85 -10.47 26.13
CA THR A 112 21.80 -10.03 27.54
C THR A 112 21.05 -11.03 28.43
N ARG A 113 20.01 -11.68 27.92
CA ARG A 113 19.27 -12.75 28.63
C ARG A 113 20.06 -14.06 28.75
N GLU A 114 20.88 -14.39 27.76
CA GLU A 114 21.73 -15.59 27.78
C GLU A 114 22.98 -15.43 28.65
N GLY A 115 23.19 -14.28 29.30
CA GLY A 115 24.23 -14.11 30.32
C GLY A 115 25.59 -14.62 29.86
N ARG A 116 25.97 -14.37 28.59
CA ARG A 116 27.33 -14.67 28.13
C ARG A 116 28.29 -13.75 28.86
N ALA A 117 28.92 -14.34 29.86
CA ALA A 117 29.92 -13.75 30.72
C ALA A 117 30.97 -12.96 29.94
N GLU A 118 31.37 -11.84 30.53
CA GLU A 118 32.42 -10.91 30.15
C GLU A 118 33.84 -11.54 30.25
N THR A 119 34.00 -12.80 29.81
CA THR A 119 35.19 -13.62 30.09
C THR A 119 35.74 -14.30 28.83
N THR A 120 35.86 -13.58 27.73
CA THR A 120 36.63 -14.09 26.56
C THR A 120 37.40 -13.00 25.82
N LEU A 121 37.91 -11.98 26.53
CA LEU A 121 38.88 -11.06 25.94
C LEU A 121 40.14 -10.78 26.78
N ARG A 122 40.34 -11.40 27.95
CA ARG A 122 41.65 -11.34 28.64
C ARG A 122 41.84 -12.47 29.64
N ALA A 123 42.50 -13.53 29.21
CA ALA A 123 43.38 -14.37 30.04
C ALA A 123 44.00 -15.46 29.16
N CYS A 124 45.13 -15.14 28.52
CA CYS A 124 46.15 -16.17 28.29
C CYS A 124 47.17 -15.98 29.41
N PRO A 125 47.34 -16.93 30.34
CA PRO A 125 48.36 -16.85 31.37
C PRO A 125 49.67 -17.38 30.79
N GLU A 126 50.63 -16.49 30.50
CA GLU A 126 52.02 -16.91 30.30
C GLU A 126 52.65 -17.14 31.68
N GLY A 127 52.86 -18.41 32.01
CA GLY A 127 53.86 -18.80 32.99
C GLY A 127 55.18 -19.07 32.27
N SER A 128 56.22 -18.30 32.59
CA SER A 128 57.56 -18.76 32.92
C SER A 128 58.44 -17.60 33.37
#